data_AF-A0A519SHF1-F1
#
_entry.id   AF-A0A519SHF1-F1
#
_cell.length_a   1.000
_cell.length_b   1.000
_cell.length_c   1.000
_cell.angle_alpha   90.00
_cell.angle_beta   90.00
_cell.angle_gamma   90.00
#
_symmetry.space_group_name_H-M   'P 1'
#
loop_
_entity.id
_entity.type
_entity.pdbx_description
1 polymer ?
#
loop_
_entity_poly.entity_id
_entity_poly.type
_entity_poly.pdbx_seq_one_letter_code
_entity_poly.pdbx_strand_id
1 'polypeptide(L)'
;MMNKITKPFLALMIIAATFTACKKDEAITDPPTITNLEVGTSNNKTAYPGTDIHFEADLFAASNLASIDLTIKPKTGTGWNFNQNYTEGFANVKNASFHKHIDVPTNAALGSYIVTIKVTDQLGRTTEVTSDLEIKYDPTLPNATGFEVGLNTAGNDLHVEATLSAINKIARVEVEVHGSAWETDFLFTDVAMVGLTSYNFHKHLDVTAAPKGHYHVHLKIVDQLGKENEFEEHFDK
;
A
#
# COMPACT_ATOMS: atom_id res chain seq x y z
N MET A 1 72.00 -65.38 33.39
CA MET A 1 72.56 -64.31 32.53
C MET A 1 71.73 -63.05 32.74
N MET A 2 72.42 -61.92 32.93
CA MET A 2 72.00 -60.52 32.70
C MET A 2 70.91 -60.40 31.63
N ASN A 3 69.92 -59.50 31.65
CA ASN A 3 69.89 -58.03 31.74
C ASN A 3 68.42 -57.66 31.33
N LYS A 4 67.78 -56.51 31.55
CA LYS A 4 68.19 -55.13 31.80
C LYS A 4 66.93 -54.36 32.25
N ILE A 5 67.13 -53.40 33.15
CA ILE A 5 66.16 -52.37 33.52
C ILE A 5 66.14 -51.29 32.44
N THR A 6 64.95 -50.81 32.07
CA THR A 6 64.74 -49.45 31.53
C THR A 6 63.35 -48.92 31.95
N LYS A 7 63.33 -47.91 32.82
CA LYS A 7 62.25 -46.92 33.02
C LYS A 7 62.47 -45.81 31.97
N PRO A 8 61.47 -45.04 31.45
CA PRO A 8 60.72 -44.11 32.31
C PRO A 8 59.30 -43.65 31.85
N PHE A 9 58.62 -43.01 32.81
CA PHE A 9 57.66 -41.90 32.67
C PHE A 9 56.81 -41.80 31.40
N LEU A 10 55.52 -42.16 31.50
CA LEU A 10 54.48 -41.63 30.62
C LEU A 10 53.73 -40.54 31.38
N ALA A 11 54.13 -39.29 31.14
CA ALA A 11 53.50 -38.11 31.69
C ALA A 11 52.12 -37.90 31.04
N LEU A 12 51.14 -37.68 31.90
CA LEU A 12 49.78 -37.23 31.61
C LEU A 12 49.82 -35.87 30.90
N MET A 13 49.19 -35.76 29.73
CA MET A 13 48.78 -34.46 29.20
C MET A 13 47.45 -34.59 28.44
N ILE A 14 46.36 -34.45 29.19
CA ILE A 14 45.03 -34.18 28.63
C ILE A 14 45.01 -32.69 28.30
N ILE A 15 45.11 -32.34 27.02
CA ILE A 15 44.76 -31.01 26.52
C ILE A 15 43.47 -31.18 25.72
N ALA A 16 42.34 -31.11 26.42
CA ALA A 16 41.06 -30.85 25.76
C ALA A 16 40.98 -29.35 25.50
N ALA A 17 41.48 -28.91 24.35
CA ALA A 17 41.25 -27.56 23.86
C ALA A 17 39.79 -27.47 23.39
N THR A 18 38.90 -27.05 24.29
CA THR A 18 37.53 -26.66 23.90
C THR A 18 37.64 -25.32 23.16
N PHE A 19 37.60 -25.37 21.83
CA PHE A 19 37.39 -24.19 21.00
C PHE A 19 35.94 -23.73 21.16
N THR A 20 35.66 -22.93 22.19
CA THR A 20 34.41 -22.16 22.26
C THR A 20 34.54 -20.99 21.30
N ALA A 21 34.29 -21.23 20.01
CA ALA A 21 34.05 -20.18 19.04
C ALA A 21 32.66 -19.59 19.30
N CYS A 22 32.54 -18.73 20.31
CA CYS A 22 31.43 -17.80 20.39
C CYS A 22 31.60 -16.81 19.24
N LYS A 23 31.07 -17.16 18.05
CA LYS A 23 30.62 -16.13 17.14
C LYS A 23 29.49 -15.43 17.89
N LYS A 24 29.77 -14.26 18.47
CA LYS A 24 28.71 -13.31 18.77
C LYS A 24 28.16 -12.91 17.41
N ASP A 25 27.15 -13.65 16.94
CA ASP A 25 26.28 -13.11 15.92
C ASP A 25 25.71 -11.83 16.55
N GLU A 26 26.06 -10.68 15.96
CA GLU A 26 25.49 -9.43 16.41
C GLU A 26 23.98 -9.54 16.21
N ALA A 27 23.23 -9.49 17.31
CA ALA A 27 21.79 -9.49 17.24
C ALA A 27 21.38 -8.28 16.40
N ILE A 28 20.63 -8.50 15.33
CA ILE A 28 20.03 -7.43 14.56
C ILE A 28 19.14 -6.65 15.52
N THR A 29 19.49 -5.41 15.86
CA THR A 29 18.75 -4.57 16.81
C THR A 29 17.86 -3.53 16.15
N ASP A 30 18.07 -3.25 14.86
CA ASP A 30 17.39 -2.15 14.17
C ASP A 30 15.87 -2.37 14.04
N PRO A 31 15.04 -1.41 14.46
CA PRO A 31 13.60 -1.47 14.24
C PRO A 31 13.27 -1.35 12.73
N PRO A 32 12.04 -1.67 12.33
CA PRO A 32 11.60 -1.38 10.96
C PRO A 32 11.69 0.12 10.65
N THR A 33 11.74 0.49 9.38
CA THR A 33 11.74 1.89 8.93
C THR A 33 10.56 2.14 7.99
N ILE A 34 10.05 3.37 8.05
CA ILE A 34 8.99 3.88 7.17
C ILE A 34 9.54 5.15 6.52
N THR A 35 9.54 5.20 5.19
CA THR A 35 10.00 6.36 4.41
C THR A 35 8.99 6.71 3.33
N ASN A 36 9.09 7.92 2.76
CA ASN A 36 8.26 8.38 1.65
C ASN A 36 6.74 8.25 1.90
N LEU A 37 6.30 8.58 3.12
CA LEU A 37 4.87 8.57 3.45
C LEU A 37 4.12 9.64 2.65
N GLU A 38 3.14 9.20 1.85
CA GLU A 38 2.16 10.05 1.19
C GLU A 38 0.75 9.79 1.71
N VAL A 39 -0.02 10.85 1.93
CA VAL A 39 -1.41 10.79 2.39
C VAL A 39 -2.28 11.68 1.51
N GLY A 40 -3.26 11.07 0.84
CA GLY A 40 -4.09 11.72 -0.16
C GLY A 40 -3.33 11.99 -1.47
N THR A 41 -4.06 12.40 -2.49
CA THR A 41 -3.50 12.62 -3.83
C THR A 41 -2.39 13.69 -3.79
N SER A 42 -1.24 13.36 -4.37
CA SER A 42 -0.05 14.23 -4.34
C SER A 42 0.36 14.69 -2.92
N ASN A 43 0.13 13.82 -1.92
CA ASN A 43 0.40 14.10 -0.50
C ASN A 43 -0.27 15.39 0.02
N ASN A 44 -1.45 15.74 -0.52
CA ASN A 44 -2.16 16.97 -0.18
C ASN A 44 -2.81 16.95 1.20
N LYS A 45 -2.90 15.76 1.84
CA LYS A 45 -3.45 15.54 3.19
C LYS A 45 -4.92 15.98 3.31
N THR A 46 -5.67 15.86 2.23
CA THR A 46 -7.10 16.15 2.21
C THR A 46 -7.88 14.97 1.68
N ALA A 47 -9.11 14.82 2.18
CA ALA A 47 -10.05 13.83 1.71
C ALA A 47 -11.48 14.36 1.78
N TYR A 48 -12.42 13.66 1.17
CA TYR A 48 -13.80 14.09 1.05
C TYR A 48 -14.75 12.93 1.37
N PRO A 49 -15.90 13.18 1.99
CA PRO A 49 -16.87 12.11 2.25
C PRO A 49 -17.31 11.40 0.97
N GLY A 50 -17.24 10.06 0.97
CA GLY A 50 -17.63 9.22 -0.17
C GLY A 50 -16.56 9.09 -1.27
N THR A 51 -15.32 9.48 -0.99
CA THR A 51 -14.14 9.24 -1.84
C THR A 51 -13.19 8.29 -1.12
N ASP A 52 -12.14 7.81 -1.77
CA ASP A 52 -11.05 7.12 -1.10
C ASP A 52 -9.90 8.06 -0.71
N ILE A 53 -8.96 7.54 0.10
CA ILE A 53 -7.70 8.18 0.47
C ILE A 53 -6.56 7.26 0.05
N HIS A 54 -5.74 7.75 -0.87
CA HIS A 54 -4.48 7.12 -1.25
C HIS A 54 -3.41 7.22 -0.14
N PHE A 55 -2.71 6.12 0.12
CA PHE A 55 -1.61 6.00 1.07
C PHE A 55 -0.43 5.27 0.43
N GLU A 56 0.74 5.92 0.44
CA GLU A 56 2.00 5.33 0.02
C GLU A 56 3.03 5.35 1.14
N ALA A 57 3.84 4.30 1.23
CA ALA A 57 5.08 4.32 2.03
C ALA A 57 6.05 3.21 1.63
N ASP A 58 7.35 3.49 1.69
CA ASP A 58 8.40 2.49 1.60
C ASP A 58 8.69 1.89 2.98
N LEU A 59 8.64 0.57 3.07
CA LEU A 59 8.83 -0.18 4.31
C LEU A 59 10.09 -1.03 4.24
N PHE A 60 10.87 -1.04 5.32
CA PHE A 60 11.98 -1.96 5.48
C PHE A 60 12.05 -2.53 6.90
N ALA A 61 12.42 -3.80 7.03
CA ALA A 61 12.70 -4.44 8.31
C ALA A 61 13.88 -5.40 8.21
N ALA A 62 14.88 -5.21 9.07
CA ALA A 62 16.06 -6.06 9.09
C ALA A 62 15.73 -7.53 9.46
N SER A 63 14.69 -7.74 10.27
CA SER A 63 14.17 -9.06 10.68
C SER A 63 12.85 -9.44 10.00
N ASN A 64 12.64 -8.98 8.77
CA ASN A 64 11.41 -9.11 8.00
C ASN A 64 10.18 -8.41 8.64
N LEU A 65 9.29 -7.94 7.79
CA LEU A 65 8.02 -7.35 8.17
C LEU A 65 7.09 -8.43 8.72
N ALA A 66 6.28 -8.07 9.72
CA ALA A 66 5.23 -8.90 10.27
C ALA A 66 3.83 -8.32 9.97
N SER A 67 3.62 -7.04 10.22
CA SER A 67 2.35 -6.37 9.94
C SER A 67 2.48 -4.85 9.80
N ILE A 68 1.46 -4.26 9.19
CA ILE A 68 1.26 -2.81 9.15
C ILE A 68 -0.12 -2.49 9.72
N ASP A 69 -0.17 -1.61 10.71
CA ASP A 69 -1.41 -1.06 11.23
C ASP A 69 -1.60 0.36 10.67
N LEU A 70 -2.71 0.59 9.96
CA LEU A 70 -3.15 1.91 9.54
C LEU A 70 -4.35 2.32 10.39
N THR A 71 -4.27 3.49 11.02
CA THR A 71 -5.40 4.06 11.76
C THR A 71 -5.66 5.50 11.35
N ILE A 72 -6.95 5.86 11.32
CA ILE A 72 -7.41 7.23 11.06
C ILE A 72 -8.37 7.60 12.19
N LYS A 73 -8.08 8.69 12.91
CA LYS A 73 -8.87 9.12 14.07
C LYS A 73 -9.07 10.63 14.07
N PRO A 74 -10.22 11.15 14.53
CA PRO A 74 -10.41 12.58 14.66
C PRO A 74 -9.42 13.13 15.68
N LYS A 75 -8.81 14.29 15.39
CA LYS A 75 -7.85 14.94 16.28
C LYS A 75 -8.52 15.44 17.57
N THR A 76 -9.80 15.80 17.48
CA THR A 76 -10.63 16.23 18.60
C THR A 76 -12.06 15.73 18.44
N GLY A 77 -12.78 15.57 19.55
CA GLY A 77 -14.20 15.22 19.55
C GLY A 77 -14.49 13.79 19.10
N THR A 78 -15.62 13.61 18.43
CA THR A 78 -16.11 12.33 17.89
C THR A 78 -16.20 12.43 16.38
N GLY A 79 -15.90 11.35 15.67
CA GLY A 79 -15.82 11.34 14.22
C GLY A 79 -15.57 9.93 13.69
N TRP A 80 -15.25 9.84 12.40
CA TRP A 80 -14.90 8.57 11.77
C TRP A 80 -13.64 7.96 12.40
N ASN A 81 -13.69 6.69 12.77
CA ASN A 81 -12.52 5.95 13.25
C ASN A 81 -12.30 4.77 12.32
N PHE A 82 -11.07 4.63 11.85
CA PHE A 82 -10.65 3.52 11.00
C PHE A 82 -9.44 2.83 11.63
N ASN A 83 -9.40 1.50 11.53
CA ASN A 83 -8.27 0.67 11.90
C ASN A 83 -8.26 -0.55 11.00
N GLN A 84 -7.15 -0.76 10.29
CA GLN A 84 -6.92 -1.98 9.52
C GLN A 84 -5.48 -2.47 9.74
N ASN A 85 -5.37 -3.79 9.93
CA ASN A 85 -4.11 -4.50 10.02
C ASN A 85 -3.86 -5.25 8.71
N TYR A 86 -2.70 -5.02 8.10
CA TYR A 86 -2.26 -5.63 6.85
C TYR A 86 -1.13 -6.62 7.11
N THR A 87 -1.28 -7.82 6.57
CA THR A 87 -0.29 -8.91 6.66
C THR A 87 -0.03 -9.55 5.29
N GLU A 88 -1.06 -9.68 4.46
CA GLU A 88 -0.96 -10.20 3.10
C GLU A 88 -0.11 -9.29 2.21
N GLY A 89 0.83 -9.87 1.46
CA GLY A 89 1.80 -9.12 0.65
C GLY A 89 2.95 -8.49 1.43
N PHE A 90 2.87 -8.43 2.77
CA PHE A 90 3.85 -7.74 3.62
C PHE A 90 4.61 -8.66 4.56
N ALA A 91 4.00 -9.73 5.08
CA ALA A 91 4.64 -10.58 6.07
C ALA A 91 5.79 -11.40 5.46
N ASN A 92 6.86 -11.61 6.24
CA ASN A 92 8.06 -12.39 5.87
C ASN A 92 8.94 -11.79 4.76
N VAL A 93 8.70 -10.56 4.30
CA VAL A 93 9.58 -9.87 3.36
C VAL A 93 10.39 -8.77 4.06
N LYS A 94 11.57 -8.43 3.52
CA LYS A 94 12.42 -7.37 4.08
C LYS A 94 11.99 -5.97 3.66
N ASN A 95 11.53 -5.82 2.42
CA ASN A 95 11.12 -4.55 1.83
C ASN A 95 9.72 -4.72 1.25
N ALA A 96 8.89 -3.70 1.36
CA ALA A 96 7.58 -3.64 0.69
C ALA A 96 7.21 -2.18 0.39
N SER A 97 6.49 -1.96 -0.70
CA SER A 97 5.74 -0.72 -0.90
C SER A 97 4.35 -0.89 -0.30
N PHE A 98 3.94 0.03 0.57
CA PHE A 98 2.59 0.09 1.10
C PHE A 98 1.77 1.03 0.25
N HIS A 99 0.97 0.48 -0.67
CA HIS A 99 -0.01 1.20 -1.49
C HIS A 99 -1.40 0.75 -1.06
N LYS A 100 -2.18 1.67 -0.47
CA LYS A 100 -3.57 1.41 -0.07
C LYS A 100 -4.47 2.60 -0.31
N HIS A 101 -5.72 2.29 -0.67
CA HIS A 101 -6.81 3.24 -0.73
C HIS A 101 -7.80 2.93 0.40
N ILE A 102 -8.22 3.95 1.13
CA ILE A 102 -9.20 3.80 2.22
C ILE A 102 -10.43 4.64 1.92
N ASP A 103 -11.59 3.98 1.82
CA ASP A 103 -12.87 4.64 1.69
C ASP A 103 -13.17 5.58 2.88
N VAL A 104 -13.47 6.82 2.55
CA VAL A 104 -14.04 7.78 3.49
C VAL A 104 -15.55 7.59 3.51
N PRO A 105 -16.15 7.31 4.67
CA PRO A 105 -17.61 7.21 4.77
C PRO A 105 -18.30 8.46 4.23
N THR A 106 -19.40 8.28 3.50
CA THR A 106 -20.20 9.39 2.96
C THR A 106 -20.74 10.34 4.04
N ASN A 107 -20.80 9.88 5.29
CA ASN A 107 -21.21 10.64 6.46
C ASN A 107 -20.03 11.00 7.39
N ALA A 108 -18.78 10.87 6.95
CA ALA A 108 -17.61 11.23 7.74
C ALA A 108 -17.70 12.70 8.19
N ALA A 109 -17.49 12.95 9.48
CA ALA A 109 -17.52 14.30 10.02
C ALA A 109 -16.35 15.12 9.43
N LEU A 110 -16.63 16.35 9.00
CA LEU A 110 -15.61 17.26 8.51
C LEU A 110 -14.65 17.66 9.63
N GLY A 111 -13.39 17.94 9.27
CA GLY A 111 -12.38 18.45 10.20
C GLY A 111 -11.06 17.70 10.14
N SER A 112 -10.24 17.89 11.18
CA SER A 112 -8.88 17.34 11.24
C SER A 112 -8.84 15.96 11.87
N TYR A 113 -8.09 15.08 11.23
CA TYR A 113 -7.81 13.70 11.61
C TYR A 113 -6.30 13.48 11.72
N ILE A 114 -5.92 12.46 12.48
CA ILE A 114 -4.56 11.93 12.54
C ILE A 114 -4.58 10.57 11.89
N VAL A 115 -3.72 10.42 10.88
CA VAL A 115 -3.32 9.14 10.32
C VAL A 115 -2.11 8.66 11.10
N THR A 116 -2.14 7.39 11.49
CA THR A 116 -0.99 6.70 12.08
C THR A 116 -0.71 5.44 11.28
N ILE A 117 0.52 5.28 10.80
CA ILE A 117 1.03 4.03 10.23
C ILE A 117 2.05 3.47 11.20
N LYS A 118 1.82 2.24 11.65
CA LYS A 118 2.74 1.50 12.51
C LYS A 118 3.16 0.22 11.82
N VAL A 119 4.46 0.04 11.66
CA VAL A 119 5.05 -1.17 11.11
C VAL A 119 5.64 -2.00 12.24
N THR A 120 5.35 -3.30 12.24
CA THR A 120 5.87 -4.28 13.18
C THR A 120 6.70 -5.32 12.43
N ASP A 121 7.86 -5.68 12.95
CA ASP A 121 8.70 -6.75 12.42
C ASP A 121 8.50 -8.09 13.14
N GLN A 122 9.13 -9.17 12.66
CA GLN A 122 8.94 -10.51 13.24
C GLN A 122 9.49 -10.69 14.65
N LEU A 123 10.33 -9.77 15.12
CA LEU A 123 10.82 -9.74 16.49
C LEU A 123 9.92 -8.88 17.40
N GLY A 124 8.81 -8.35 16.87
CA GLY A 124 7.86 -7.52 17.59
C GLY A 124 8.33 -6.07 17.79
N ARG A 125 9.39 -5.65 17.11
CA ARG A 125 9.85 -4.25 17.15
C ARG A 125 8.99 -3.42 16.22
N THR A 126 8.83 -2.15 16.56
CA THR A 126 7.88 -1.29 15.87
C THR A 126 8.44 0.09 15.57
N THR A 127 8.00 0.65 14.45
CA THR A 127 8.18 2.07 14.11
C THR A 127 6.83 2.63 13.74
N GLU A 128 6.57 3.87 14.15
CA GLU A 128 5.32 4.56 13.92
C GLU A 128 5.58 5.94 13.33
N VAL A 129 4.79 6.32 12.34
CA VAL A 129 4.75 7.66 11.75
C VAL A 129 3.33 8.18 11.75
N THR A 130 3.17 9.49 11.84
CA THR A 130 1.87 10.15 11.82
C THR A 130 1.81 11.23 10.75
N SER A 131 0.62 11.47 10.22
CA SER A 131 0.31 12.60 9.34
C SER A 131 -1.01 13.23 9.74
N ASP A 132 -1.13 14.54 9.57
CA ASP A 132 -2.44 15.20 9.59
C ASP A 132 -3.21 14.81 8.31
N LEU A 133 -4.54 14.78 8.43
CA LEU A 133 -5.51 14.63 7.34
C LEU A 133 -6.67 15.60 7.60
N GLU A 134 -7.16 16.29 6.57
CA GLU A 134 -8.32 17.16 6.68
C GLU A 134 -9.47 16.64 5.80
N ILE A 135 -10.58 16.24 6.43
CA ILE A 135 -11.81 15.89 5.72
C ILE A 135 -12.60 17.16 5.45
N LYS A 136 -12.82 17.45 4.17
CA LYS A 136 -13.49 18.66 3.67
C LYS A 136 -14.77 18.31 2.94
N TYR A 137 -15.62 19.31 2.78
CA TYR A 137 -16.74 19.25 1.86
C TYR A 137 -16.40 20.09 0.62
N ASP A 138 -16.36 19.44 -0.53
CA ASP A 138 -16.28 20.12 -1.82
C ASP A 138 -17.26 19.47 -2.80
N PRO A 139 -18.46 20.06 -2.99
CA PRO A 139 -19.48 19.51 -3.88
C PRO A 139 -19.17 19.73 -5.36
N THR A 140 -18.02 20.34 -5.68
CA THR A 140 -17.62 20.63 -7.05
C THR A 140 -16.57 19.68 -7.59
N LEU A 141 -16.12 18.71 -6.77
CA LEU A 141 -15.27 17.63 -7.24
C LEU A 141 -15.98 16.80 -8.31
N PRO A 142 -15.22 16.22 -9.26
CA PRO A 142 -15.73 15.16 -10.10
C PRO A 142 -16.30 13.99 -9.29
N ASN A 143 -17.27 13.29 -9.86
CA ASN A 143 -17.87 12.12 -9.25
C ASN A 143 -18.21 11.03 -10.27
N ALA A 144 -18.06 9.77 -9.88
CA ALA A 144 -18.53 8.59 -10.60
C ALA A 144 -19.66 7.90 -9.82
N THR A 145 -20.60 7.32 -10.56
CA THR A 145 -21.62 6.42 -10.02
C THR A 145 -21.77 5.20 -10.93
N GLY A 146 -22.11 4.04 -10.35
CA GLY A 146 -22.18 2.79 -11.09
C GLY A 146 -20.84 2.42 -11.71
N PHE A 147 -19.74 2.67 -10.99
CA PHE A 147 -18.43 2.23 -11.41
C PHE A 147 -18.39 0.71 -11.32
N GLU A 148 -18.11 0.04 -12.44
CA GLU A 148 -18.03 -1.41 -12.54
C GLU A 148 -16.88 -1.80 -13.47
N VAL A 149 -16.22 -2.91 -13.14
CA VAL A 149 -15.18 -3.51 -13.96
C VAL A 149 -15.45 -5.00 -14.17
N GLY A 150 -15.09 -5.53 -15.33
CA GLY A 150 -15.31 -6.94 -15.65
C GLY A 150 -14.40 -7.48 -16.73
N LEU A 151 -13.75 -8.62 -16.47
CA LEU A 151 -12.98 -9.32 -17.49
C LEU A 151 -13.88 -10.11 -18.44
N ASN A 152 -13.54 -10.10 -19.72
CA ASN A 152 -14.10 -11.04 -20.68
C ASN A 152 -13.66 -12.49 -20.39
N THR A 153 -14.30 -13.47 -21.05
CA THR A 153 -13.98 -14.90 -20.85
C THR A 153 -12.53 -15.26 -21.21
N ALA A 154 -11.88 -14.52 -22.10
CA ALA A 154 -10.49 -14.75 -22.48
C ALA A 154 -9.48 -14.16 -21.46
N GLY A 155 -9.94 -13.35 -20.51
CA GLY A 155 -9.12 -12.69 -19.50
C GLY A 155 -8.17 -11.63 -20.05
N ASN A 156 -8.44 -11.10 -21.25
CA ASN A 156 -7.53 -10.18 -21.94
C ASN A 156 -8.12 -8.79 -22.20
N ASP A 157 -9.41 -8.64 -22.02
CA ASP A 157 -10.15 -7.41 -22.25
C ASP A 157 -10.94 -7.09 -20.98
N LEU A 158 -10.60 -5.96 -20.37
CA LEU A 158 -11.22 -5.46 -19.15
C LEU A 158 -12.23 -4.37 -19.53
N HIS A 159 -13.51 -4.67 -19.34
CA HIS A 159 -14.59 -3.71 -19.39
C HIS A 159 -14.51 -2.78 -18.17
N VAL A 160 -14.68 -1.48 -18.40
CA VAL A 160 -14.68 -0.43 -17.38
C VAL A 160 -15.80 0.55 -17.72
N GLU A 161 -16.76 0.71 -16.83
CA GLU A 161 -17.87 1.64 -17.03
C GLU A 161 -18.22 2.45 -15.79
N ALA A 162 -18.70 3.69 -16.00
CA ALA A 162 -19.22 4.56 -14.96
C ALA A 162 -20.05 5.70 -15.55
N THR A 163 -21.02 6.21 -14.79
CA THR A 163 -21.62 7.53 -15.07
C THR A 163 -20.81 8.61 -14.39
N LEU A 164 -20.13 9.43 -15.19
CA LEU A 164 -19.29 10.53 -14.71
C LEU A 164 -20.10 11.83 -14.58
N SER A 165 -19.70 12.65 -13.62
CA SER A 165 -20.15 14.03 -13.47
C SER A 165 -19.00 14.93 -13.03
N ALA A 166 -18.94 16.14 -13.58
CA ALA A 166 -17.96 17.17 -13.19
C ALA A 166 -18.56 18.55 -13.44
N ILE A 167 -18.81 19.33 -12.38
CA ILE A 167 -19.43 20.65 -12.49
C ILE A 167 -18.57 21.59 -13.34
N ASN A 168 -17.24 21.50 -13.21
CA ASN A 168 -16.30 22.31 -13.99
C ASN A 168 -15.88 21.67 -15.31
N LYS A 169 -16.69 20.73 -15.82
CA LYS A 169 -16.49 19.97 -17.06
C LYS A 169 -15.30 19.02 -17.01
N ILE A 170 -15.47 17.83 -17.58
CA ILE A 170 -14.43 16.81 -17.63
C ILE A 170 -13.28 17.31 -18.53
N ALA A 171 -12.05 17.25 -18.02
CA ALA A 171 -10.84 17.50 -18.80
C ALA A 171 -10.22 16.21 -19.33
N ARG A 172 -10.18 15.16 -18.50
CA ARG A 172 -9.68 13.83 -18.84
C ARG A 172 -10.12 12.79 -17.82
N VAL A 173 -9.98 11.53 -18.20
CA VAL A 173 -10.12 10.37 -17.30
C VAL A 173 -8.84 9.56 -17.39
N GLU A 174 -8.32 9.16 -16.25
CA GLU A 174 -7.19 8.23 -16.12
C GLU A 174 -7.71 6.95 -15.46
N VAL A 175 -7.40 5.80 -16.05
CA VAL A 175 -7.68 4.49 -15.44
C VAL A 175 -6.37 3.78 -15.18
N GLU A 176 -6.02 3.56 -13.92
CA GLU A 176 -4.90 2.71 -13.53
C GLU A 176 -5.42 1.29 -13.27
N VAL A 177 -4.74 0.29 -13.80
CA VAL A 177 -4.93 -1.11 -13.38
C VAL A 177 -3.69 -1.52 -12.61
N HIS A 178 -3.84 -1.64 -11.28
CA HIS A 178 -2.73 -1.83 -10.35
C HIS A 178 -2.73 -3.24 -9.78
N GLY A 179 -1.60 -3.94 -9.88
CA GLY A 179 -1.39 -5.25 -9.29
C GLY A 179 0.06 -5.48 -8.88
N SER A 180 0.28 -6.45 -7.99
CA SER A 180 1.58 -6.67 -7.33
C SER A 180 2.81 -6.81 -8.26
N ALA A 181 2.63 -7.27 -9.49
CA ALA A 181 3.71 -7.53 -10.44
C ALA A 181 3.51 -6.81 -11.78
N TRP A 182 2.39 -6.09 -11.94
CA TRP A 182 2.02 -5.44 -13.19
C TRP A 182 1.07 -4.29 -12.90
N GLU A 183 1.41 -3.13 -13.44
CA GLU A 183 0.62 -1.91 -13.40
C GLU A 183 0.58 -1.29 -14.80
N THR A 184 -0.51 -0.60 -15.12
CA THR A 184 -0.58 0.21 -16.34
C THR A 184 -1.62 1.32 -16.20
N ASP A 185 -1.36 2.44 -16.87
CA ASP A 185 -2.28 3.57 -16.97
C ASP A 185 -2.90 3.68 -18.36
N PHE A 186 -4.17 4.07 -18.39
CA PHE A 186 -4.91 4.42 -19.60
C PHE A 186 -5.43 5.85 -19.49
N LEU A 187 -5.00 6.72 -20.40
CA LEU A 187 -5.43 8.12 -20.46
C LEU A 187 -6.49 8.33 -21.54
N PHE A 188 -7.63 8.89 -21.16
CA PHE A 188 -8.75 9.22 -22.05
C PHE A 188 -8.96 10.73 -22.15
N THR A 189 -8.87 11.25 -23.37
CA THR A 189 -9.13 12.66 -23.71
C THR A 189 -10.09 12.78 -24.89
N ASP A 190 -11.10 11.90 -24.94
CA ASP A 190 -12.02 11.81 -26.07
C ASP A 190 -12.78 13.13 -26.29
N VAL A 191 -12.87 13.57 -27.55
CA VAL A 191 -13.62 14.78 -27.92
C VAL A 191 -15.12 14.69 -27.58
N ALA A 192 -15.64 13.47 -27.43
CA ALA A 192 -17.02 13.22 -27.02
C ALA A 192 -17.24 13.32 -25.50
N MET A 193 -16.18 13.36 -24.70
CA MET A 193 -16.21 13.43 -23.23
C MET A 193 -15.73 14.79 -22.73
N VAL A 194 -14.61 15.29 -23.26
CA VAL A 194 -13.97 16.52 -22.79
C VAL A 194 -14.91 17.72 -22.96
N GLY A 195 -15.06 18.50 -21.89
CA GLY A 195 -15.92 19.67 -21.86
C GLY A 195 -17.38 19.38 -21.45
N LEU A 196 -17.77 18.12 -21.27
CA LEU A 196 -19.08 17.76 -20.76
C LEU A 196 -19.12 17.79 -19.23
N THR A 197 -20.28 18.11 -18.67
CA THR A 197 -20.53 18.04 -17.22
C THR A 197 -21.02 16.67 -16.76
N SER A 198 -21.41 15.80 -17.70
CA SER A 198 -21.75 14.40 -17.45
C SER A 198 -21.47 13.55 -18.69
N TYR A 199 -21.03 12.32 -18.49
CA TYR A 199 -20.68 11.38 -19.57
C TYR A 199 -20.84 9.94 -19.09
N ASN A 200 -21.39 9.07 -19.93
CA ASN A 200 -21.38 7.62 -19.67
C ASN A 200 -20.06 7.07 -20.21
N PHE A 201 -19.12 6.83 -19.30
CA PHE A 201 -17.84 6.24 -19.61
C PHE A 201 -18.00 4.74 -19.76
N HIS A 202 -17.48 4.21 -20.87
CA HIS A 202 -17.49 2.79 -21.18
C HIS A 202 -16.28 2.54 -22.08
N LYS A 203 -15.29 1.81 -21.55
CA LYS A 203 -14.04 1.48 -22.23
C LYS A 203 -13.70 0.01 -22.06
N HIS A 204 -12.92 -0.46 -23.01
CA HIS A 204 -12.30 -1.77 -23.00
C HIS A 204 -10.80 -1.58 -22.95
N LEU A 205 -10.15 -2.15 -21.94
CA LEU A 205 -8.72 -2.02 -21.69
C LEU A 205 -8.05 -3.36 -22.02
N ASP A 206 -6.99 -3.32 -22.85
CA ASP A 206 -6.19 -4.51 -23.13
C ASP A 206 -5.30 -4.83 -21.94
N VAL A 207 -5.64 -5.91 -21.24
CA VAL A 207 -4.89 -6.43 -20.09
C VAL A 207 -4.24 -7.76 -20.43
N THR A 208 -3.98 -8.06 -21.71
CA THR A 208 -3.34 -9.32 -22.15
C THR A 208 -2.04 -9.59 -21.40
N ALA A 209 -1.22 -8.56 -21.20
CA ALA A 209 0.08 -8.66 -20.54
C ALA A 209 0.00 -8.87 -19.01
N ALA A 210 -1.15 -8.59 -18.39
CA ALA A 210 -1.34 -8.73 -16.95
C ALA A 210 -1.23 -10.22 -16.55
N PRO A 211 -0.34 -10.59 -15.61
CA PRO A 211 -0.30 -11.93 -15.03
C PRO A 211 -1.60 -12.31 -14.30
N LYS A 212 -1.73 -13.58 -13.87
CA LYS A 212 -2.79 -13.97 -12.93
C LYS A 212 -2.59 -13.27 -11.59
N GLY A 213 -3.68 -12.85 -10.96
CA GLY A 213 -3.63 -12.12 -9.71
C GLY A 213 -4.87 -11.28 -9.43
N HIS A 214 -4.86 -10.66 -8.26
CA HIS A 214 -5.83 -9.66 -7.84
C HIS A 214 -5.36 -8.28 -8.29
N TYR A 215 -6.28 -7.49 -8.85
CA TYR A 215 -6.01 -6.15 -9.36
C TYR A 215 -7.03 -5.16 -8.82
N HIS A 216 -6.53 -3.98 -8.46
CA HIS A 216 -7.34 -2.80 -8.20
C HIS A 216 -7.40 -1.95 -9.48
N VAL A 217 -8.54 -1.32 -9.73
CA VAL A 217 -8.77 -0.44 -10.88
C VAL A 217 -9.17 0.93 -10.35
N HIS A 218 -8.30 1.90 -10.56
CA HIS A 218 -8.51 3.27 -10.11
C HIS A 218 -9.02 4.14 -11.25
N LEU A 219 -10.24 4.64 -11.13
CA LEU A 219 -10.87 5.58 -12.05
C LEU A 219 -10.69 7.01 -11.52
N LYS A 220 -9.73 7.75 -12.08
CA LYS A 220 -9.50 9.16 -11.76
C LYS A 220 -10.16 10.06 -12.80
N ILE A 221 -11.01 10.97 -12.32
CA ILE A 221 -11.64 11.99 -13.15
C ILE A 221 -11.00 13.33 -12.81
N VAL A 222 -10.55 14.07 -13.83
CA VAL A 222 -10.00 15.42 -13.64
C VAL A 222 -10.84 16.42 -14.43
N ASP A 223 -11.25 17.52 -13.79
CA ASP A 223 -12.00 18.60 -14.42
C ASP A 223 -11.13 19.70 -15.04
N GLN A 224 -11.72 20.65 -15.75
CA GLN A 224 -10.99 21.73 -16.44
C GLN A 224 -10.38 22.78 -15.49
N LEU A 225 -10.71 22.75 -14.19
CA LEU A 225 -10.03 23.56 -13.17
C LEU A 225 -8.93 22.76 -12.46
N GLY A 226 -8.70 21.51 -12.85
CA GLY A 226 -7.71 20.64 -12.25
C GLY A 226 -8.17 20.00 -10.94
N LYS A 227 -9.46 20.06 -10.60
CA LYS A 227 -9.97 19.26 -9.48
C LYS A 227 -10.09 17.82 -9.92
N GLU A 228 -9.78 16.91 -9.01
CA GLU A 228 -9.77 15.50 -9.29
C GLU A 228 -10.45 14.71 -8.19
N ASN A 229 -10.96 13.54 -8.56
CA ASN A 229 -11.48 12.55 -7.64
C ASN A 229 -11.24 11.16 -8.21
N GLU A 230 -11.07 10.19 -7.32
CA GLU A 230 -10.73 8.82 -7.65
C GLU A 230 -11.75 7.85 -7.05
N PHE A 231 -11.91 6.70 -7.72
CA PHE A 231 -12.83 5.64 -7.37
C PHE A 231 -12.13 4.31 -7.64
N GLU A 232 -12.37 3.31 -6.79
CA GLU A 232 -11.75 2.00 -6.91
C GLU A 232 -12.80 0.90 -7.13
N GLU A 233 -12.47 -0.04 -8.01
CA GLU A 233 -13.10 -1.36 -8.11
C GLU A 233 -11.99 -2.42 -8.24
N HIS A 234 -12.32 -3.70 -8.17
CA HIS A 234 -11.30 -4.75 -8.27
C HIS A 234 -11.74 -5.93 -9.15
N PHE A 235 -10.77 -6.69 -9.67
CA PHE A 235 -11.03 -7.95 -10.38
C PHE A 235 -9.91 -8.97 -10.15
N ASP A 236 -10.22 -10.25 -10.41
CA ASP A 236 -9.27 -11.35 -10.38
C ASP A 236 -9.05 -11.91 -11.79
N LYS A 237 -7.79 -12.20 -12.13
CA LYS A 237 -7.36 -12.83 -13.38
C LYS A 237 -6.73 -14.20 -13.19
#